data_AF-A0A3D5W8W0-F1
#
_entry.id   AF-A0A3D5W8W0-F1
#
_cell.length_a   1.000
_cell.length_b   1.000
_cell.length_c   1.000
_cell.angle_alpha   90.00
_cell.angle_beta   90.00
_cell.angle_gamma   90.00
#
_symmetry.space_group_name_H-M   'P 1'
#
loop_
_entity.id
_entity.type
_entity.pdbx_description
1 polymer ?
#
loop_
_entity_poly.entity_id
_entity_poly.type
_entity_poly.pdbx_seq_one_letter_code
_entity_poly.pdbx_strand_id
1 'polypeptide(L)'
;MADLAGMSVVVTRAAHQADELCELIEKAGGEAIRFPVTKIEPVDDHDAALAPGLDQLDQVDIAIFVSPNAATYGLSMLARLGRHLPENASVLAVGPGTARQLVARGVKVSAVPKGKYDSETLLALPDLEQVAGRSVLIIRGFAGRELLADKLTQRGARVSHIPCYRRIPLDQVDANILGRWGDSGFDALILTSVSATDHLWSMLGTKITQLIENITIVVSSRRIGEHCRSLGFAGSVVVADNAGMPSLVKALKQEHRAQSGADTDTREVSVTSNRDPSKTPSTQQPGAGAAVPETEKESQTTAAIPVIPTPPRDNGKAGWVASLALVIAILGAGVSIYTWYVTQVAGQLEVGRDLGRLDGMSREVDRLVDSQSELQAKVDTALSRSLEDKRELLEKLDAVQAALHARLKALADEQAGAIAQQDDEISSLAGVVAATRSQIGAVHEDWLLREVAHLLLLANQRLTLLGDIDLAKRALTLADDRLRAFADPGILEVRRTLSQELSALDQLDSTDLSGTALALGSLVRTVAALPLNGDGDRPD
;
A
#
# COMPACT_ATOMS: atom_id res chain seq x y z
N MET A 1 -8.50 28.82 -19.80
CA MET A 1 -8.23 28.13 -21.07
C MET A 1 -8.32 26.64 -20.80
N ALA A 2 -9.02 25.88 -21.63
CA ALA A 2 -9.10 24.42 -21.50
C ALA A 2 -7.88 23.80 -22.21
N ASP A 3 -6.70 23.97 -21.60
CA ASP A 3 -5.42 23.58 -22.19
C ASP A 3 -5.19 22.06 -22.27
N LEU A 4 -6.09 21.26 -21.71
CA LEU A 4 -6.10 19.79 -21.73
C LEU A 4 -7.45 19.24 -22.25
N ALA A 5 -8.18 20.03 -23.04
CA ALA A 5 -9.54 19.70 -23.48
C ALA A 5 -9.61 18.33 -24.17
N GLY A 6 -10.35 17.39 -23.57
CA GLY A 6 -10.53 16.03 -24.10
C GLY A 6 -9.42 15.04 -23.74
N MET A 7 -8.33 15.45 -23.08
CA MET A 7 -7.33 14.51 -22.58
C MET A 7 -7.85 13.72 -21.38
N SER A 8 -7.54 12.43 -21.37
CA SER A 8 -7.76 11.50 -20.26
C SER A 8 -6.42 11.18 -19.56
N VAL A 9 -6.37 11.41 -18.24
CA VAL A 9 -5.11 11.47 -17.47
C VAL A 9 -5.16 10.57 -16.25
N VAL A 10 -4.35 9.51 -16.25
CA VAL A 10 -4.24 8.54 -15.17
C VAL A 10 -3.34 9.06 -14.05
N VAL A 11 -3.88 9.16 -12.84
CA VAL A 11 -3.18 9.64 -11.63
C VAL A 11 -2.89 8.47 -10.69
N THR A 12 -1.63 8.06 -10.62
CA THR A 12 -1.17 6.87 -9.85
C THR A 12 -1.02 7.07 -8.34
N ARG A 13 -1.22 8.29 -7.85
CA ARG A 13 -0.97 8.67 -6.46
C ARG A 13 -1.93 7.96 -5.51
N ALA A 14 -1.48 7.71 -4.27
CA ALA A 14 -2.35 7.20 -3.20
C ALA A 14 -3.61 8.08 -3.08
N ALA A 15 -4.78 7.48 -2.87
CA ALA A 15 -6.08 8.17 -3.03
C ALA A 15 -6.15 9.55 -2.35
N HIS A 16 -5.82 9.62 -1.05
CA HIS A 16 -5.78 10.86 -0.25
C HIS A 16 -4.72 11.91 -0.69
N GLN A 17 -3.98 11.66 -1.77
CA GLN A 17 -3.00 12.54 -2.39
C GLN A 17 -3.26 12.80 -3.87
N ALA A 18 -4.29 12.16 -4.45
CA ALA A 18 -4.63 12.28 -5.86
C ALA A 18 -5.45 13.55 -6.13
N ASP A 19 -6.38 13.92 -5.24
CA ASP A 19 -7.40 14.93 -5.53
C ASP A 19 -6.85 16.33 -5.85
N GLU A 20 -5.85 16.85 -5.12
CA GLU A 20 -5.24 18.15 -5.45
C GLU A 20 -4.66 18.18 -6.88
N LEU A 21 -4.15 17.04 -7.38
CA LEU A 21 -3.64 16.93 -8.75
C LEU A 21 -4.78 16.71 -9.76
N CYS A 22 -5.80 15.92 -9.40
CA CYS A 22 -6.97 15.70 -10.24
C CYS A 22 -7.74 17.01 -10.47
N GLU A 23 -7.99 17.78 -9.43
CA GLU A 23 -8.59 19.12 -9.51
C GLU A 23 -7.82 20.05 -10.45
N LEU A 24 -6.47 19.98 -10.48
CA LEU A 24 -5.65 20.83 -11.36
C LEU A 24 -5.70 20.39 -12.84
N ILE A 25 -5.99 19.11 -13.11
CA ILE A 25 -6.24 18.56 -14.45
C ILE A 25 -7.66 18.92 -14.90
N GLU A 26 -8.65 18.70 -14.03
CA GLU A 26 -10.07 19.03 -14.24
C GLU A 26 -10.25 20.54 -14.51
N LYS A 27 -9.62 21.41 -13.71
CA LYS A 27 -9.60 22.88 -13.92
C LYS A 27 -8.83 23.31 -15.19
N ALA A 28 -8.06 22.42 -15.79
CA ALA A 28 -7.39 22.62 -17.07
C ALA A 28 -8.18 22.04 -18.26
N GLY A 29 -9.32 21.37 -18.03
CA GLY A 29 -10.22 20.84 -19.06
C GLY A 29 -10.02 19.36 -19.41
N GLY A 30 -9.12 18.65 -18.70
CA GLY A 30 -8.90 17.21 -18.88
C GLY A 30 -9.70 16.36 -17.89
N GLU A 31 -9.93 15.09 -18.24
CA GLU A 31 -10.49 14.07 -17.35
C GLU A 31 -9.38 13.48 -16.47
N ALA A 32 -9.59 13.43 -15.14
CA ALA A 32 -8.62 12.90 -14.18
C ALA A 32 -9.04 11.53 -13.64
N ILE A 33 -8.45 10.46 -14.19
CA ILE A 33 -8.70 9.08 -13.81
C ILE A 33 -7.87 8.73 -12.56
N ARG A 34 -8.55 8.60 -11.42
CA ARG A 34 -7.95 8.23 -10.13
C ARG A 34 -7.63 6.74 -10.11
N PHE A 35 -6.35 6.37 -10.29
CA PHE A 35 -5.91 4.97 -10.34
C PHE A 35 -4.77 4.71 -9.32
N PRO A 36 -5.06 4.71 -8.01
CA PRO A 36 -4.04 4.59 -6.97
C PRO A 36 -3.33 3.24 -7.04
N VAL A 37 -2.00 3.23 -7.19
CA VAL A 37 -1.18 1.99 -7.18
C VAL A 37 -0.37 1.81 -5.89
N THR A 38 -0.44 2.76 -4.97
CA THR A 38 0.25 2.72 -3.68
C THR A 38 -0.72 3.03 -2.55
N LYS A 39 -0.83 2.12 -1.58
CA LYS A 39 -1.48 2.34 -0.30
C LYS A 39 -0.41 2.86 0.69
N ILE A 40 -0.82 3.76 1.59
CA ILE A 40 0.03 4.24 2.68
C ILE A 40 -0.60 3.76 3.98
N GLU A 41 0.14 2.96 4.73
CA GLU A 41 -0.32 2.36 5.98
C GLU A 41 0.57 2.79 7.13
N PRO A 42 0.02 2.93 8.36
CA PRO A 42 0.86 3.09 9.54
C PRO A 42 1.78 1.87 9.70
N VAL A 43 2.90 2.05 10.38
CA VAL A 43 3.62 0.93 10.99
C VAL A 43 2.91 0.53 12.28
N ASP A 44 2.99 -0.75 12.66
CA ASP A 44 2.43 -1.24 13.93
C ASP A 44 3.15 -0.59 15.11
N ASP A 45 2.41 -0.24 16.15
CA ASP A 45 2.95 0.43 17.35
C ASP A 45 3.97 -0.44 18.13
N HIS A 46 4.05 -1.75 17.82
CA HIS A 46 5.00 -2.71 18.40
C HIS A 46 6.11 -3.15 17.42
N ASP A 47 6.21 -2.56 16.22
CA ASP A 47 7.26 -2.90 15.25
C ASP A 47 8.66 -2.61 15.84
N ALA A 48 9.52 -3.62 15.91
CA ALA A 48 10.84 -3.52 16.52
C ALA A 48 11.73 -2.43 15.87
N ALA A 49 11.45 -2.03 14.62
CA ALA A 49 12.15 -0.93 13.95
C ALA A 49 11.83 0.47 14.55
N LEU A 50 10.83 0.58 15.43
CA LEU A 50 10.51 1.81 16.15
C LEU A 50 11.39 2.05 17.38
N ALA A 51 11.82 0.98 18.07
CA ALA A 51 12.45 1.08 19.39
C ALA A 51 13.68 2.02 19.43
N PRO A 52 14.66 1.95 18.50
CA PRO A 52 15.84 2.84 18.54
C PRO A 52 15.50 4.34 18.46
N GLY A 53 14.39 4.69 17.81
CA GLY A 53 13.90 6.07 17.73
C GLY A 53 13.02 6.49 18.91
N LEU A 54 12.24 5.57 19.48
CA LEU A 54 11.39 5.82 20.65
C LEU A 54 12.19 5.90 21.95
N ASP A 55 13.23 5.07 22.11
CA ASP A 55 14.09 5.05 23.30
C ASP A 55 14.96 6.32 23.43
N GLN A 56 15.25 6.98 22.30
CA GLN A 56 16.04 8.21 22.26
C GLN A 56 15.19 9.48 22.15
N LEU A 57 13.86 9.35 21.98
CA LEU A 57 12.93 10.45 21.68
C LEU A 57 13.04 11.63 22.65
N ASP A 58 13.18 11.34 23.94
CA ASP A 58 13.21 12.34 25.00
C ASP A 58 14.55 13.12 25.05
N GLN A 59 15.57 12.66 24.31
CA GLN A 59 16.91 13.26 24.20
C GLN A 59 17.16 13.95 22.84
N VAL A 60 16.12 14.20 22.04
CA VAL A 60 16.26 14.71 20.66
C VAL A 60 16.52 16.22 20.62
N ASP A 61 17.64 16.62 20.01
CA ASP A 61 17.93 18.02 19.67
C ASP A 61 17.16 18.49 18.43
N ILE A 62 17.04 17.63 17.42
CA ILE A 62 16.53 17.98 16.08
C ILE A 62 15.63 16.86 15.57
N ALA A 63 14.38 17.20 15.23
CA ALA A 63 13.38 16.27 14.70
C ALA A 63 13.09 16.57 13.22
N ILE A 64 13.49 15.68 12.33
CA ILE A 64 13.42 15.87 10.87
C ILE A 64 12.27 15.06 10.27
N PHE A 65 11.34 15.75 9.61
CA PHE A 65 10.23 15.14 8.88
C PHE A 65 10.47 15.17 7.37
N VAL A 66 10.67 13.97 6.78
CA VAL A 66 11.05 13.82 5.35
C VAL A 66 9.87 13.73 4.38
N SER A 67 8.62 13.81 4.84
CA SER A 67 7.44 13.88 3.96
C SER A 67 6.17 14.38 4.70
N PRO A 68 5.12 14.82 3.98
CA PRO A 68 3.82 15.12 4.60
C PRO A 68 3.20 13.92 5.32
N ASN A 69 3.54 12.70 4.88
CA ASN A 69 3.12 11.46 5.52
C ASN A 69 3.93 11.19 6.78
N ALA A 70 5.22 11.52 6.82
CA ALA A 70 6.00 11.43 8.04
C ALA A 70 5.40 12.33 9.14
N ALA A 71 4.95 13.54 8.78
CA ALA A 71 4.24 14.43 9.69
C ALA A 71 2.89 13.84 10.14
N THR A 72 2.08 13.33 9.21
CA THR A 72 0.75 12.78 9.49
C THR A 72 0.81 11.51 10.35
N TYR A 73 1.53 10.49 9.90
CA TYR A 73 1.58 9.18 10.54
C TYR A 73 2.48 9.20 11.78
N GLY A 74 3.62 9.90 11.73
CA GLY A 74 4.56 10.00 12.85
C GLY A 74 3.96 10.69 14.07
N LEU A 75 3.33 11.87 13.91
CA LEU A 75 2.68 12.55 15.03
C LEU A 75 1.48 11.75 15.56
N SER A 76 0.70 11.10 14.68
CA SER A 76 -0.43 10.25 15.11
C SER A 76 0.05 9.03 15.90
N MET A 77 1.18 8.43 15.51
CA MET A 77 1.78 7.27 16.19
C MET A 77 2.35 7.64 17.55
N LEU A 78 3.11 8.74 17.63
CA LEU A 78 3.60 9.29 18.90
C LEU A 78 2.43 9.56 19.86
N ALA A 79 1.35 10.19 19.37
CA ALA A 79 0.15 10.45 20.16
C ALA A 79 -0.57 9.16 20.65
N ARG A 80 -0.65 8.10 19.83
CA ARG A 80 -1.17 6.79 20.29
C ARG A 80 -0.32 6.18 21.39
N LEU A 81 1.00 6.31 21.27
CA LEU A 81 1.98 5.81 22.25
C LEU A 81 2.09 6.68 23.52
N GLY A 82 1.30 7.76 23.64
CA GLY A 82 1.41 8.71 24.76
C GLY A 82 2.74 9.47 24.82
N ARG A 83 3.43 9.58 23.69
CA ARG A 83 4.75 10.21 23.53
C ARG A 83 4.65 11.50 22.72
N HIS A 84 5.57 12.43 22.97
CA HIS A 84 5.63 13.72 22.29
C HIS A 84 7.08 14.05 21.92
N LEU A 85 7.27 15.00 20.99
CA LEU A 85 8.60 15.58 20.76
C LEU A 85 8.94 16.52 21.93
N PRO A 86 10.22 16.58 22.38
CA PRO A 86 10.63 17.56 23.39
C PRO A 86 10.35 18.99 22.95
N GLU A 87 9.85 19.85 23.86
CA GLU A 87 9.48 21.25 23.53
C GLU A 87 10.66 22.08 22.99
N ASN A 88 11.88 21.71 23.35
CA ASN A 88 13.12 22.35 22.92
C ASN A 88 13.71 21.77 21.61
N ALA A 89 13.13 20.71 21.03
CA ALA A 89 13.65 20.08 19.83
C ALA A 89 13.42 20.96 18.58
N SER A 90 14.45 21.19 17.77
CA SER A 90 14.31 21.93 16.52
C SER A 90 13.61 21.06 15.46
N VAL A 91 12.38 21.41 15.09
CA VAL A 91 11.60 20.62 14.12
C VAL A 91 11.86 21.12 12.71
N LEU A 92 12.45 20.26 11.88
CA LEU A 92 12.80 20.56 10.48
C LEU A 92 11.88 19.81 9.52
N ALA A 93 11.45 20.48 8.46
CA ALA A 93 10.58 19.89 7.44
C ALA A 93 11.22 20.00 6.06
N VAL A 94 11.28 18.89 5.30
CA VAL A 94 11.93 18.85 3.97
C VAL A 94 11.33 19.82 2.94
N GLY A 95 10.07 20.25 3.13
CA GLY A 95 9.42 21.21 2.24
C GLY A 95 8.06 21.71 2.75
N PRO A 96 7.45 22.70 2.05
CA PRO A 96 6.26 23.41 2.52
C PRO A 96 5.04 22.52 2.79
N GLY A 97 4.84 21.45 2.01
CA GLY A 97 3.76 20.49 2.24
C GLY A 97 3.88 19.75 3.56
N THR A 98 5.12 19.39 3.96
CA THR A 98 5.40 18.78 5.26
C THR A 98 5.19 19.79 6.38
N ALA A 99 5.69 21.02 6.21
CA ALA A 99 5.52 22.08 7.21
C ALA A 99 4.05 22.40 7.49
N ARG A 100 3.19 22.44 6.45
CA ARG A 100 1.73 22.60 6.62
C ARG A 100 1.11 21.48 7.46
N GLN A 101 1.51 20.21 7.25
CA GLN A 101 0.98 19.07 8.00
C GLN A 101 1.46 19.02 9.46
N LEU A 102 2.61 19.62 9.78
CA LEU A 102 3.10 19.79 11.16
C LEU A 102 2.34 20.92 11.88
N VAL A 103 2.24 22.10 11.25
CA VAL A 103 1.54 23.27 11.81
C VAL A 103 0.05 22.98 12.02
N ALA A 104 -0.60 22.26 11.10
CA ALA A 104 -1.99 21.81 11.25
C ALA A 104 -2.21 20.83 12.42
N ARG A 105 -1.15 20.32 13.05
CA ARG A 105 -1.18 19.48 14.26
C ARG A 105 -0.51 20.16 15.47
N GLY A 106 -0.41 21.49 15.44
CA GLY A 106 0.14 22.30 16.54
C GLY A 106 1.67 22.30 16.64
N VAL A 107 2.39 21.58 15.78
CA VAL A 107 3.86 21.50 15.84
C VAL A 107 4.49 22.71 15.15
N LYS A 108 5.21 23.52 15.93
CA LYS A 108 6.03 24.64 15.44
C LYS A 108 7.20 24.09 14.62
N VAL A 109 7.36 24.58 13.38
CA VAL A 109 8.47 24.22 12.49
C VAL A 109 9.54 25.30 12.59
N SER A 110 10.79 24.91 12.88
CA SER A 110 11.94 25.82 12.98
C SER A 110 12.37 26.33 11.61
N ALA A 111 12.58 25.41 10.65
CA ALA A 111 13.06 25.75 9.32
C ALA A 111 12.57 24.78 8.23
N VAL A 112 12.57 25.30 7.00
CA VAL A 112 12.22 24.62 5.75
C VAL A 112 13.24 25.06 4.70
N PRO A 113 13.88 24.16 3.94
CA PRO A 113 14.89 24.55 2.95
C PRO A 113 14.23 25.32 1.80
N LYS A 114 14.99 26.25 1.20
CA LYS A 114 14.58 26.98 -0.01
C LYS A 114 15.12 26.25 -1.25
N GLY A 115 14.33 26.18 -2.32
CA GLY A 115 14.74 25.55 -3.58
C GLY A 115 14.08 24.20 -3.83
N LYS A 116 14.87 23.14 -3.99
CA LYS A 116 14.43 21.86 -4.60
C LYS A 116 13.68 20.90 -3.67
N TYR A 117 13.67 21.14 -2.36
CA TYR A 117 12.96 20.33 -1.35
C TYR A 117 13.40 18.84 -1.36
N ASP A 118 14.70 18.62 -1.42
CA ASP A 118 15.39 17.32 -1.41
C ASP A 118 16.30 17.17 -0.18
N SER A 119 16.89 15.99 0.03
CA SER A 119 17.78 15.72 1.18
C SER A 119 19.02 16.62 1.16
N GLU A 120 19.49 16.95 -0.04
CA GLU A 120 20.67 17.76 -0.31
C GLU A 120 20.44 19.23 0.06
N THR A 121 19.30 19.83 -0.32
CA THR A 121 18.93 21.19 0.11
C THR A 121 18.53 21.26 1.59
N LEU A 122 18.00 20.17 2.17
CA LEU A 122 17.77 20.07 3.61
C LEU A 122 19.10 20.07 4.40
N LEU A 123 20.11 19.33 3.95
CA LEU A 123 21.46 19.28 4.53
C LEU A 123 22.26 20.60 4.39
N ALA A 124 21.72 21.59 3.68
CA ALA A 124 22.25 22.95 3.56
C ALA A 124 21.48 23.98 4.43
N LEU A 125 20.64 23.52 5.37
CA LEU A 125 20.14 24.38 6.44
C LEU A 125 21.24 24.63 7.49
N PRO A 126 21.40 25.88 8.01
CA PRO A 126 22.34 26.17 9.09
C PRO A 126 22.15 25.29 10.33
N ASP A 127 20.90 24.94 10.67
CA ASP A 127 20.52 23.99 11.73
C ASP A 127 21.24 22.63 11.62
N LEU A 128 21.65 22.23 10.41
CA LEU A 128 22.28 20.95 10.12
C LEU A 128 23.77 21.05 9.78
N GLU A 129 24.36 22.24 9.71
CA GLU A 129 25.80 22.42 9.42
C GLU A 129 26.66 21.96 10.60
N GLN A 130 26.31 22.35 11.83
CA GLN A 130 27.02 21.96 13.06
C GLN A 130 26.13 21.09 13.95
N VAL A 131 26.21 19.77 13.72
CA VAL A 131 25.41 18.74 14.44
C VAL A 131 26.25 17.77 15.27
N ALA A 132 27.55 18.03 15.42
CA ALA A 132 28.45 17.19 16.21
C ALA A 132 27.95 17.01 17.66
N GLY A 133 27.82 15.76 18.10
CA GLY A 133 27.30 15.37 19.42
C GLY A 133 25.78 15.42 19.57
N ARG A 134 25.07 16.16 18.70
CA ARG A 134 23.62 16.37 18.78
C ARG A 134 22.83 15.12 18.42
N SER A 135 21.65 14.97 19.02
CA SER A 135 20.72 13.87 18.78
C SER A 135 19.71 14.25 17.69
N VAL A 136 19.73 13.54 16.56
CA VAL A 136 18.89 13.84 15.39
C VAL A 136 17.95 12.68 15.09
N LEU A 137 16.66 12.93 15.23
CA LEU A 137 15.60 11.97 14.94
C LEU A 137 15.04 12.20 13.55
N ILE A 138 15.09 11.20 12.68
CA ILE A 138 14.55 11.27 11.32
C ILE A 138 13.26 10.45 11.26
N ILE A 139 12.12 11.15 11.24
CA ILE A 139 10.79 10.57 11.07
C ILE A 139 10.54 10.38 9.56
N ARG A 140 10.35 9.12 9.15
CA ARG A 140 10.32 8.70 7.74
C ARG A 140 9.32 7.58 7.48
N GLY A 141 9.20 7.20 6.21
CA GLY A 141 8.65 5.89 5.85
C GLY A 141 9.69 4.79 6.04
N PHE A 142 9.22 3.54 6.10
CA PHE A 142 10.06 2.35 6.26
C PHE A 142 11.15 2.28 5.18
N ALA A 143 10.76 2.20 3.91
CA ALA A 143 11.66 2.38 2.77
C ALA A 143 12.02 3.86 2.54
N GLY A 144 13.31 4.16 2.37
CA GLY A 144 13.85 5.52 2.21
C GLY A 144 15.39 5.54 2.17
N ARG A 145 15.97 6.61 1.61
CA ARG A 145 17.43 6.72 1.40
C ARG A 145 18.17 7.01 2.70
N GLU A 146 19.37 6.45 2.84
CA GLU A 146 20.23 6.62 4.02
C GLU A 146 21.07 7.90 3.98
N LEU A 147 21.36 8.43 2.78
CA LEU A 147 22.19 9.64 2.50
C LEU A 147 22.02 10.83 3.45
N LEU A 148 20.81 11.05 3.99
CA LEU A 148 20.54 12.09 4.99
C LEU A 148 21.13 11.73 6.36
N ALA A 149 20.92 10.49 6.82
CA ALA A 149 21.54 9.96 8.03
C ALA A 149 23.06 9.86 7.86
N ASP A 150 23.54 9.27 6.76
CA ASP A 150 24.98 9.09 6.49
C ASP A 150 25.75 10.40 6.66
N LYS A 151 25.26 11.48 6.03
CA LYS A 151 25.90 12.80 6.07
C LYS A 151 25.77 13.50 7.42
N LEU A 152 24.72 13.22 8.20
CA LEU A 152 24.59 13.75 9.57
C LEU A 152 25.50 13.00 10.55
N THR A 153 25.60 11.68 10.43
CA THR A 153 26.57 10.84 11.17
C THR A 153 28.00 11.22 10.82
N GLN A 154 28.32 11.48 9.55
CA GLN A 154 29.62 12.02 9.10
C GLN A 154 29.91 13.43 9.67
N ARG A 155 28.89 14.24 9.95
CA ARG A 155 28.99 15.52 10.68
C ARG A 155 29.01 15.33 12.21
N GLY A 156 29.11 14.09 12.71
CA GLY A 156 29.23 13.74 14.13
C GLY A 156 27.93 13.71 14.92
N ALA A 157 26.76 13.70 14.26
CA ALA A 157 25.47 13.56 14.94
C ALA A 157 25.22 12.11 15.39
N ARG A 158 24.46 11.95 16.49
CA ARG A 158 23.80 10.68 16.83
C ARG A 158 22.47 10.64 16.07
N VAL A 159 22.37 9.83 15.02
CA VAL A 159 21.18 9.76 14.17
C VAL A 159 20.34 8.53 14.49
N SER A 160 19.04 8.75 14.72
CA SER A 160 18.05 7.69 14.99
C SER A 160 16.82 7.84 14.09
N HIS A 161 16.09 6.74 13.91
CA HIS A 161 15.00 6.65 12.93
C HIS A 161 13.67 6.26 13.55
N ILE A 162 12.59 6.87 13.06
CA ILE A 162 11.22 6.40 13.28
C ILE A 162 10.57 6.13 11.91
N PRO A 163 10.48 4.86 11.48
CA PRO A 163 9.72 4.47 10.31
C PRO A 163 8.22 4.40 10.66
N CYS A 164 7.48 5.49 10.47
CA CYS A 164 6.08 5.61 10.92
C CYS A 164 5.02 5.17 9.89
N TYR A 165 5.39 4.94 8.63
CA TYR A 165 4.49 4.44 7.60
C TYR A 165 5.20 3.49 6.62
N ARG A 166 4.45 2.53 6.08
CA ARG A 166 4.86 1.68 4.95
C ARG A 166 4.20 2.17 3.66
N ARG A 167 4.82 1.87 2.52
CA ARG A 167 4.23 1.99 1.19
C ARG A 167 4.08 0.57 0.66
N ILE A 168 2.87 0.17 0.30
CA ILE A 168 2.61 -1.15 -0.29
C ILE A 168 1.83 -0.99 -1.60
N PRO A 169 1.88 -1.96 -2.52
CA PRO A 169 0.94 -2.01 -3.64
C PRO A 169 -0.51 -2.08 -3.12
N LEU A 170 -1.49 -1.82 -3.99
CA LEU A 170 -2.87 -2.21 -3.67
C LEU A 170 -3.07 -3.69 -4.02
N ASP A 171 -3.84 -4.39 -3.20
CA ASP A 171 -4.20 -5.80 -3.40
C ASP A 171 -5.11 -5.99 -4.63
N GLN A 172 -5.91 -4.96 -4.95
CA GLN A 172 -6.79 -4.89 -6.11
C GLN A 172 -6.86 -3.45 -6.64
N VAL A 173 -7.08 -3.32 -7.95
CA VAL A 173 -7.37 -2.06 -8.65
C VAL A 173 -8.68 -2.18 -9.43
N ASP A 174 -9.27 -1.04 -9.77
CA ASP A 174 -10.56 -0.98 -10.44
C ASP A 174 -10.52 -1.66 -11.83
N ALA A 175 -11.21 -2.79 -11.94
CA ALA A 175 -11.31 -3.58 -13.17
C ALA A 175 -11.99 -2.82 -14.32
N ASN A 176 -12.86 -1.83 -14.02
CA ASN A 176 -13.50 -0.99 -15.04
C ASN A 176 -12.49 -0.01 -15.65
N ILE A 177 -11.59 0.54 -14.82
CA ILE A 177 -10.50 1.40 -15.31
C ILE A 177 -9.52 0.57 -16.15
N LEU A 178 -9.19 -0.65 -15.72
CA LEU A 178 -8.35 -1.57 -16.51
C LEU A 178 -8.98 -1.98 -17.85
N GLY A 179 -10.29 -2.27 -17.87
CA GLY A 179 -11.04 -2.53 -19.10
C GLY A 179 -10.97 -1.34 -20.04
N ARG A 180 -11.35 -0.15 -19.56
CA ARG A 180 -11.29 1.10 -20.33
C ARG A 180 -9.88 1.39 -20.89
N TRP A 181 -8.83 1.13 -20.10
CA TRP A 181 -7.44 1.31 -20.55
C TRP A 181 -7.09 0.36 -21.70
N GLY A 182 -7.57 -0.89 -21.66
CA GLY A 182 -7.39 -1.85 -22.76
C GLY A 182 -8.23 -1.54 -24.00
N ASP A 183 -9.49 -1.14 -23.82
CA ASP A 183 -10.46 -0.95 -24.91
C ASP A 183 -10.33 0.41 -25.63
N SER A 184 -9.97 1.47 -24.89
CA SER A 184 -9.97 2.85 -25.38
C SER A 184 -8.68 3.63 -25.12
N GLY A 185 -7.74 3.06 -24.35
CA GLY A 185 -6.52 3.75 -23.94
C GLY A 185 -6.76 4.89 -22.93
N PHE A 186 -5.68 5.61 -22.64
CA PHE A 186 -5.68 6.92 -22.00
C PHE A 186 -4.53 7.76 -22.61
N ASP A 187 -4.65 9.08 -22.60
CA ASP A 187 -3.68 9.98 -23.26
C ASP A 187 -2.40 10.17 -22.44
N ALA A 188 -2.53 10.20 -21.10
CA ALA A 188 -1.40 10.45 -20.21
C ALA A 188 -1.43 9.67 -18.89
N LEU A 189 -0.24 9.38 -18.35
CA LEU A 189 0.02 8.66 -17.11
C LEU A 189 0.98 9.46 -16.23
N ILE A 190 0.55 9.85 -15.02
CA ILE A 190 1.39 10.61 -14.10
C ILE A 190 2.01 9.70 -13.04
N LEU A 191 3.36 9.67 -12.98
CA LEU A 191 4.16 8.89 -12.02
C LEU A 191 4.99 9.81 -11.12
N THR A 192 4.60 9.94 -9.84
CA THR A 192 5.27 10.90 -8.92
C THR A 192 6.32 10.29 -7.99
N SER A 193 6.58 8.98 -8.06
CA SER A 193 7.70 8.34 -7.31
C SER A 193 8.05 6.97 -7.87
N VAL A 194 9.33 6.57 -7.75
CA VAL A 194 9.85 5.26 -8.18
C VAL A 194 9.00 4.10 -7.62
N SER A 195 8.70 4.08 -6.31
CA SER A 195 7.84 3.05 -5.70
C SER A 195 6.44 2.92 -6.33
N ALA A 196 5.90 4.00 -6.90
CA ALA A 196 4.61 3.92 -7.61
C ALA A 196 4.78 3.33 -9.02
N THR A 197 5.91 3.58 -9.69
CA THR A 197 6.29 2.89 -10.92
C THR A 197 6.49 1.39 -10.68
N ASP A 198 7.18 1.02 -9.59
CA ASP A 198 7.41 -0.37 -9.20
C ASP A 198 6.10 -1.11 -8.92
N HIS A 199 5.20 -0.50 -8.14
CA HIS A 199 3.89 -1.10 -7.85
C HIS A 199 3.03 -1.21 -9.11
N LEU A 200 2.98 -0.19 -9.97
CA LEU A 200 2.25 -0.25 -11.25
C LEU A 200 2.78 -1.40 -12.13
N TRP A 201 4.10 -1.51 -12.27
CA TRP A 201 4.75 -2.57 -13.05
C TRP A 201 4.45 -3.96 -12.49
N SER A 202 4.64 -4.16 -11.18
CA SER A 202 4.39 -5.44 -10.52
C SER A 202 2.91 -5.86 -10.54
N MET A 203 1.99 -4.90 -10.57
CA MET A 203 0.54 -5.12 -10.54
C MET A 203 -0.03 -5.44 -11.93
N LEU A 204 0.49 -4.80 -12.98
CA LEU A 204 0.01 -4.99 -14.35
C LEU A 204 0.78 -6.08 -15.10
N GLY A 205 2.00 -6.39 -14.67
CA GLY A 205 2.84 -7.45 -15.26
C GLY A 205 3.02 -7.25 -16.77
N THR A 206 2.93 -8.33 -17.54
CA THR A 206 3.10 -8.30 -19.00
C THR A 206 2.06 -7.45 -19.75
N LYS A 207 0.91 -7.12 -19.14
CA LYS A 207 -0.10 -6.24 -19.77
C LYS A 207 0.35 -4.79 -19.84
N ILE A 208 1.27 -4.36 -18.96
CA ILE A 208 1.63 -2.94 -18.86
C ILE A 208 2.17 -2.40 -20.17
N THR A 209 3.02 -3.16 -20.88
CA THR A 209 3.67 -2.75 -22.12
C THR A 209 2.67 -2.33 -23.19
N GLN A 210 1.55 -3.06 -23.32
CA GLN A 210 0.46 -2.73 -24.26
C GLN A 210 -0.31 -1.48 -23.81
N LEU A 211 -0.58 -1.37 -22.50
CA LEU A 211 -1.31 -0.23 -21.92
C LEU A 211 -0.53 1.09 -21.94
N ILE A 212 0.80 1.04 -22.05
CA ILE A 212 1.69 2.22 -22.06
C ILE A 212 2.32 2.54 -23.43
N GLU A 213 2.07 1.73 -24.46
CA GLU A 213 2.75 1.86 -25.76
C GLU A 213 2.52 3.24 -26.39
N ASN A 214 1.28 3.74 -26.30
CA ASN A 214 0.85 5.02 -26.87
C ASN A 214 0.58 6.12 -25.82
N ILE A 215 0.96 5.93 -24.55
CA ILE A 215 0.65 6.88 -23.46
C ILE A 215 1.77 7.90 -23.21
N THR A 216 1.39 9.13 -22.89
CA THR A 216 2.32 10.18 -22.44
C THR A 216 2.64 10.00 -20.94
N ILE A 217 3.86 9.60 -20.60
CA ILE A 217 4.29 9.32 -19.23
C ILE A 217 4.93 10.58 -18.61
N VAL A 218 4.20 11.27 -17.73
CA VAL A 218 4.69 12.49 -17.05
C VAL A 218 5.27 12.16 -15.68
N VAL A 219 6.55 12.45 -15.47
CA VAL A 219 7.30 12.10 -14.26
C VAL A 219 7.77 13.33 -13.47
N SER A 220 7.78 13.22 -12.14
CA SER A 220 8.15 14.33 -11.24
C SER A 220 9.66 14.58 -11.08
N SER A 221 10.52 13.73 -11.66
CA SER A 221 11.98 13.91 -11.66
C SER A 221 12.68 12.99 -12.68
N ARG A 222 13.89 13.37 -13.12
CA ARG A 222 14.69 12.61 -14.09
C ARG A 222 14.90 11.14 -13.68
N ARG A 223 15.22 10.90 -12.39
CA ARG A 223 15.36 9.56 -11.80
C ARG A 223 14.16 8.66 -12.04
N ILE A 224 12.93 9.18 -11.99
CA ILE A 224 11.74 8.38 -12.22
C ILE A 224 11.63 8.04 -13.71
N GLY A 225 11.94 8.98 -14.60
CA GLY A 225 11.94 8.72 -16.05
C GLY A 225 13.08 7.81 -16.53
N GLU A 226 14.23 7.82 -15.84
CA GLU A 226 15.30 6.84 -16.00
C GLU A 226 14.82 5.45 -15.55
N HIS A 227 14.16 5.37 -14.39
CA HIS A 227 13.59 4.13 -13.85
C HIS A 227 12.48 3.52 -14.73
N CYS A 228 11.61 4.35 -15.31
CA CYS A 228 10.61 3.89 -16.27
C CYS A 228 11.29 3.27 -17.51
N ARG A 229 12.33 3.91 -18.05
CA ARG A 229 13.08 3.37 -19.20
C ARG A 229 13.80 2.06 -18.86
N SER A 230 14.38 1.91 -17.66
CA SER A 230 15.01 0.64 -17.24
C SER A 230 14.02 -0.50 -17.00
N LEU A 231 12.74 -0.20 -16.73
CA LEU A 231 11.66 -1.19 -16.72
C LEU A 231 11.12 -1.52 -18.12
N GLY A 232 11.52 -0.79 -19.16
CA GLY A 232 11.04 -1.01 -20.54
C GLY A 232 9.80 -0.20 -20.94
N PHE A 233 9.49 0.90 -20.24
CA PHE A 233 8.44 1.82 -20.68
C PHE A 233 8.87 2.52 -21.98
N ALA A 234 8.21 2.22 -23.10
CA ALA A 234 8.59 2.67 -24.44
C ALA A 234 7.99 4.01 -24.88
N GLY A 235 6.89 4.47 -24.25
CA GLY A 235 6.19 5.71 -24.60
C GLY A 235 6.95 7.02 -24.28
N SER A 236 6.35 8.16 -24.60
CA SER A 236 6.96 9.49 -24.35
C SER A 236 7.12 9.75 -22.85
N VAL A 237 8.36 9.79 -22.35
CA VAL A 237 8.67 10.04 -20.93
C VAL A 237 9.09 11.50 -20.69
N VAL A 238 8.11 12.33 -20.35
CA VAL A 238 8.22 13.78 -20.11
C VAL A 238 8.59 14.05 -18.64
N VAL A 239 9.66 14.81 -18.40
CA VAL A 239 10.12 15.17 -17.04
C VAL A 239 9.69 16.59 -16.69
N ALA A 240 8.93 16.75 -15.59
CA ALA A 240 8.54 18.07 -15.08
C ALA A 240 9.71 18.82 -14.40
N ASP A 241 9.67 20.16 -14.42
CA ASP A 241 10.74 21.04 -13.89
C ASP A 241 11.11 20.75 -12.42
N ASN A 242 10.12 20.32 -11.63
CA ASN A 242 10.24 20.00 -10.21
C ASN A 242 9.06 19.10 -9.78
N ALA A 243 9.11 18.60 -8.54
CA ALA A 243 8.12 17.67 -7.99
C ALA A 243 6.78 18.29 -7.55
N GLY A 244 6.55 19.59 -7.79
CA GLY A 244 5.30 20.26 -7.49
C GLY A 244 4.17 19.90 -8.46
N MET A 245 2.96 19.71 -7.94
CA MET A 245 1.78 19.34 -8.75
C MET A 245 1.46 20.33 -9.88
N PRO A 246 1.60 21.67 -9.71
CA PRO A 246 1.49 22.61 -10.83
C PRO A 246 2.52 22.40 -11.95
N SER A 247 3.74 21.93 -11.66
CA SER A 247 4.75 21.65 -12.69
C SER A 247 4.48 20.35 -13.46
N LEU A 248 3.84 19.36 -12.85
CA LEU A 248 3.34 18.17 -13.56
C LEU A 248 2.27 18.56 -14.59
N VAL A 249 1.28 19.38 -14.18
CA VAL A 249 0.22 19.86 -15.07
C VAL A 249 0.76 20.83 -16.14
N LYS A 250 1.76 21.66 -15.81
CA LYS A 250 2.48 22.49 -16.80
C LYS A 250 3.15 21.62 -17.87
N ALA A 251 3.91 20.59 -17.47
CA ALA A 251 4.59 19.69 -18.41
C ALA A 251 3.59 18.98 -19.34
N LEU A 252 2.50 18.46 -18.77
CA LEU A 252 1.41 17.83 -19.54
C LEU A 252 0.79 18.80 -20.57
N LYS A 253 0.53 20.06 -20.20
CA LYS A 253 0.02 21.10 -21.11
C LYS A 253 1.01 21.45 -22.23
N GLN A 254 2.31 21.38 -21.97
CA GLN A 254 3.33 21.65 -23.00
C GLN A 254 3.40 20.51 -24.00
N GLU A 255 3.39 19.27 -23.53
CA GLU A 255 3.41 18.07 -24.38
C GLU A 255 2.13 17.96 -25.23
N HIS A 256 0.93 18.14 -24.65
CA HIS A 256 -0.32 18.13 -25.40
C HIS A 256 -0.34 19.16 -26.54
N ARG A 257 0.14 20.38 -26.29
CA ARG A 257 0.24 21.43 -27.33
C ARG A 257 1.24 21.07 -28.44
N ALA A 258 2.32 20.34 -28.12
CA ALA A 258 3.25 19.84 -29.13
C ALA A 258 2.61 18.75 -30.00
N GLN A 259 1.86 17.83 -29.39
CA GLN A 259 1.17 16.74 -30.07
C GLN A 259 0.00 17.27 -30.95
N SER A 260 -0.88 18.12 -30.42
CA SER A 260 -1.95 18.75 -31.21
C SER A 260 -1.44 19.67 -32.31
N GLY A 261 -0.29 20.34 -32.08
CA GLY A 261 0.36 21.17 -33.10
C GLY A 261 0.87 20.36 -34.30
N ALA A 262 1.26 19.11 -34.10
CA ALA A 262 1.65 18.21 -35.19
C ALA A 262 0.45 17.60 -35.94
N ASP A 263 -0.64 17.28 -35.24
CA ASP A 263 -1.84 16.62 -35.80
C ASP A 263 -2.80 17.61 -36.52
N THR A 264 -2.42 18.89 -36.64
CA THR A 264 -3.20 19.93 -37.34
C THR A 264 -2.89 19.98 -38.84
N ASP A 265 -1.66 19.63 -39.27
CA ASP A 265 -1.19 19.78 -40.66
C ASP A 265 -1.69 18.66 -41.61
N THR A 266 -2.53 17.75 -41.11
CA THR A 266 -2.99 16.53 -41.79
C THR A 266 -4.52 16.34 -41.83
N ARG A 267 -5.31 17.31 -41.35
CA ARG A 267 -6.79 17.16 -41.24
C ARG A 267 -7.64 18.32 -41.81
N GLU A 268 -7.21 18.98 -42.88
CA GLU A 268 -8.15 19.68 -43.77
C GLU A 268 -8.52 18.81 -44.99
N VAL A 269 -9.71 18.17 -44.92
CA VAL A 269 -10.68 17.88 -46.00
C VAL A 269 -11.68 16.82 -45.52
N SER A 270 -12.97 17.19 -45.32
CA SER A 270 -14.19 16.38 -45.60
C SER A 270 -15.49 16.98 -45.01
N VAL A 271 -16.59 16.91 -45.77
CA VAL A 271 -17.96 17.44 -45.50
C VAL A 271 -18.96 16.29 -45.79
N THR A 272 -20.19 16.14 -45.24
CA THR A 272 -21.25 17.07 -44.77
C THR A 272 -21.99 16.53 -43.53
N SER A 273 -22.41 17.35 -42.55
CA SER A 273 -23.73 18.03 -42.49
C SER A 273 -24.94 17.20 -42.99
N ASN A 274 -25.89 16.83 -42.11
CA ASN A 274 -27.33 16.83 -42.43
C ASN A 274 -28.26 16.76 -41.17
N ARG A 275 -29.58 16.79 -41.40
CA ARG A 275 -30.70 16.59 -40.44
C ARG A 275 -31.85 15.79 -41.11
N ASP A 276 -33.14 15.74 -40.71
CA ASP A 276 -33.99 16.33 -39.64
C ASP A 276 -35.11 15.29 -39.25
N PRO A 277 -35.92 15.47 -38.18
CA PRO A 277 -36.55 14.36 -37.44
C PRO A 277 -38.06 14.07 -37.71
N SER A 278 -38.69 13.30 -36.79
CA SER A 278 -40.15 12.99 -36.57
C SER A 278 -40.70 11.70 -37.23
N LYS A 279 -41.51 10.84 -36.59
CA LYS A 279 -42.81 11.06 -35.91
C LYS A 279 -43.27 9.92 -34.96
N THR A 280 -44.22 10.22 -34.08
CA THR A 280 -45.10 9.28 -33.30
C THR A 280 -46.49 9.15 -33.96
N PRO A 281 -47.30 8.11 -33.67
CA PRO A 281 -48.44 8.18 -32.71
C PRO A 281 -48.54 6.92 -31.79
N SER A 282 -49.05 6.92 -30.53
CA SER A 282 -50.38 7.29 -29.97
C SER A 282 -51.49 6.23 -30.20
N THR A 283 -52.40 5.82 -29.28
CA THR A 283 -52.57 5.80 -27.79
C THR A 283 -53.80 4.90 -27.47
N GLN A 284 -53.98 4.37 -26.23
CA GLN A 284 -55.24 4.23 -25.44
C GLN A 284 -55.45 2.94 -24.61
N GLN A 285 -56.26 3.12 -23.55
CA GLN A 285 -56.70 2.28 -22.40
C GLN A 285 -58.04 2.92 -21.90
N PRO A 286 -58.72 2.56 -20.79
CA PRO A 286 -58.81 1.33 -19.97
C PRO A 286 -60.30 0.93 -19.64
N GLY A 287 -60.52 -0.03 -18.70
CA GLY A 287 -61.80 -0.29 -18.00
C GLY A 287 -62.28 -1.76 -18.07
N ALA A 288 -62.70 -2.53 -17.04
CA ALA A 288 -63.13 -2.35 -15.63
C ALA A 288 -64.66 -2.21 -15.36
N GLY A 289 -65.25 -3.15 -14.60
CA GLY A 289 -66.64 -3.12 -14.09
C GLY A 289 -67.26 -4.52 -13.84
N ALA A 290 -68.08 -4.72 -12.79
CA ALA A 290 -68.59 -6.02 -12.32
C ALA A 290 -70.13 -6.06 -12.12
N ALA A 291 -70.77 -7.26 -12.01
CA ALA A 291 -71.90 -7.60 -11.09
C ALA A 291 -72.64 -8.96 -11.35
N VAL A 292 -72.76 -9.82 -10.32
CA VAL A 292 -73.99 -10.30 -9.60
C VAL A 292 -75.34 -10.38 -10.38
N PRO A 293 -76.16 -11.48 -10.36
CA PRO A 293 -76.98 -11.88 -9.18
C PRO A 293 -77.44 -13.38 -9.00
N GLU A 294 -78.24 -13.63 -7.95
CA GLU A 294 -78.90 -14.90 -7.50
C GLU A 294 -80.42 -14.97 -7.88
N THR A 295 -81.07 -16.16 -7.82
CA THR A 295 -82.55 -16.33 -7.63
C THR A 295 -82.96 -17.78 -7.21
N GLU A 296 -84.25 -18.03 -6.88
CA GLU A 296 -84.83 -19.29 -6.32
C GLU A 296 -85.96 -19.91 -7.23
N LYS A 297 -86.86 -20.89 -6.92
CA LYS A 297 -87.31 -21.64 -5.70
C LYS A 297 -88.15 -22.92 -6.06
N GLU A 298 -88.85 -23.52 -5.07
CA GLU A 298 -90.04 -24.43 -5.15
C GLU A 298 -89.85 -25.96 -5.45
N SER A 299 -90.74 -26.92 -5.08
CA SER A 299 -92.10 -26.92 -4.45
C SER A 299 -92.55 -28.26 -3.74
N GLN A 300 -93.40 -28.20 -2.67
CA GLN A 300 -94.48 -29.17 -2.20
C GLN A 300 -94.13 -30.64 -1.72
N THR A 301 -94.95 -31.56 -1.11
CA THR A 301 -96.34 -31.72 -0.51
C THR A 301 -96.45 -33.04 0.36
N THR A 302 -97.51 -33.56 1.05
CA THR A 302 -98.60 -33.14 2.02
C THR A 302 -99.64 -34.28 2.32
N ALA A 303 -99.87 -34.81 3.57
CA ALA A 303 -101.04 -35.69 3.98
C ALA A 303 -101.19 -35.98 5.54
N ALA A 304 -102.39 -36.35 6.10
CA ALA A 304 -102.64 -36.56 7.58
C ALA A 304 -103.99 -37.24 8.10
N ILE A 305 -104.06 -37.66 9.41
CA ILE A 305 -105.21 -37.68 10.42
C ILE A 305 -106.42 -38.71 10.23
N PRO A 306 -107.37 -39.13 11.17
CA PRO A 306 -107.82 -38.78 12.59
C PRO A 306 -108.09 -39.96 13.64
N VAL A 307 -108.81 -39.73 14.80
CA VAL A 307 -109.23 -40.68 15.92
C VAL A 307 -110.55 -40.24 16.67
N ILE A 308 -111.35 -41.11 17.37
CA ILE A 308 -112.49 -40.75 18.32
C ILE A 308 -112.87 -41.84 19.44
N PRO A 309 -113.81 -41.66 20.45
CA PRO A 309 -113.61 -42.09 21.89
C PRO A 309 -114.78 -42.81 22.69
N THR A 310 -114.94 -42.59 24.03
CA THR A 310 -115.73 -43.34 25.09
C THR A 310 -116.79 -42.51 25.91
N PRO A 311 -117.66 -43.11 26.78
CA PRO A 311 -118.12 -42.48 28.07
C PRO A 311 -118.48 -43.51 29.27
N PRO A 312 -119.37 -43.29 30.31
CA PRO A 312 -118.91 -43.20 31.74
C PRO A 312 -119.80 -43.67 32.97
N ARG A 313 -119.23 -43.63 34.21
CA ARG A 313 -119.86 -43.31 35.57
C ARG A 313 -120.91 -44.29 36.21
N ASP A 314 -121.43 -44.23 37.47
CA ASP A 314 -121.29 -43.54 38.83
C ASP A 314 -122.10 -44.40 39.90
N ASN A 315 -122.31 -44.25 41.24
CA ASN A 315 -121.83 -43.50 42.46
C ASN A 315 -122.39 -44.21 43.77
N GLY A 316 -122.12 -43.76 45.03
CA GLY A 316 -122.78 -44.24 46.29
C GLY A 316 -121.99 -44.04 47.63
N LYS A 317 -122.63 -43.91 48.82
CA LYS A 317 -121.95 -43.56 50.11
C LYS A 317 -122.36 -44.35 51.38
N ALA A 318 -121.37 -44.73 52.19
CA ALA A 318 -121.46 -44.95 53.66
C ALA A 318 -120.04 -44.94 54.32
N GLY A 319 -119.92 -44.65 55.63
CA GLY A 319 -118.71 -44.99 56.42
C GLY A 319 -117.71 -43.87 56.81
N TRP A 320 -118.14 -42.87 57.61
CA TRP A 320 -117.32 -41.81 58.25
C TRP A 320 -115.95 -42.29 58.78
N VAL A 321 -115.90 -43.45 59.46
CA VAL A 321 -114.68 -43.92 60.15
C VAL A 321 -113.59 -44.33 59.14
N ALA A 322 -113.98 -44.87 57.98
CA ALA A 322 -113.06 -45.10 56.88
C ALA A 322 -112.55 -43.77 56.30
N SER A 323 -113.37 -42.71 56.29
CA SER A 323 -112.96 -41.38 55.79
C SER A 323 -111.84 -40.76 56.61
N LEU A 324 -111.84 -40.90 57.94
CA LEU A 324 -110.77 -40.35 58.79
C LEU A 324 -109.44 -41.11 58.62
N ALA A 325 -109.50 -42.45 58.55
CA ALA A 325 -108.34 -43.28 58.23
C ALA A 325 -107.79 -42.98 56.82
N LEU A 326 -108.69 -42.76 55.84
CA LEU A 326 -108.33 -42.38 54.48
C LEU A 326 -107.67 -41.00 54.43
N VAL A 327 -108.11 -40.01 55.21
CA VAL A 327 -107.45 -38.69 55.27
C VAL A 327 -106.04 -38.79 55.83
N ILE A 328 -105.80 -39.60 56.88
CA ILE A 328 -104.45 -39.83 57.42
C ILE A 328 -103.57 -40.58 56.38
N ALA A 329 -104.13 -41.57 55.69
CA ALA A 329 -103.42 -42.27 54.62
C ALA A 329 -103.10 -41.37 53.41
N ILE A 330 -104.02 -40.48 53.02
CA ILE A 330 -103.82 -39.48 51.95
C ILE A 330 -102.77 -38.43 52.37
N LEU A 331 -102.73 -38.02 53.64
CA LEU A 331 -101.67 -37.12 54.13
C LEU A 331 -100.30 -37.82 54.13
N GLY A 332 -100.22 -39.07 54.60
CA GLY A 332 -98.98 -39.86 54.55
C GLY A 332 -98.50 -40.11 53.11
N ALA A 333 -99.41 -40.50 52.21
CA ALA A 333 -99.12 -40.65 50.79
C ALA A 333 -98.74 -39.31 50.14
N GLY A 334 -99.41 -38.22 50.50
CA GLY A 334 -99.12 -36.86 50.01
C GLY A 334 -97.74 -36.37 50.44
N VAL A 335 -97.32 -36.63 51.67
CA VAL A 335 -95.96 -36.32 52.14
C VAL A 335 -94.92 -37.17 51.39
N SER A 336 -95.15 -38.47 51.22
CA SER A 336 -94.24 -39.35 50.46
C SER A 336 -94.17 -39.00 48.97
N ILE A 337 -95.30 -38.61 48.36
CA ILE A 337 -95.34 -38.13 46.97
C ILE A 337 -94.66 -36.76 46.86
N TYR A 338 -94.80 -35.87 47.84
CA TYR A 338 -94.12 -34.58 47.85
C TYR A 338 -92.60 -34.72 48.03
N THR A 339 -92.12 -35.58 48.94
CA THR A 339 -90.68 -35.82 49.09
C THR A 339 -90.10 -36.55 47.88
N TRP A 340 -90.82 -37.49 47.27
CA TRP A 340 -90.43 -38.14 46.02
C TRP A 340 -90.41 -37.15 44.83
N TYR A 341 -91.43 -36.29 44.70
CA TYR A 341 -91.50 -35.27 43.66
C TYR A 341 -90.39 -34.22 43.81
N VAL A 342 -90.14 -33.72 45.03
CA VAL A 342 -89.04 -32.78 45.29
C VAL A 342 -87.68 -33.43 45.01
N THR A 343 -87.44 -34.68 45.46
CA THR A 343 -86.14 -35.33 45.22
C THR A 343 -85.92 -35.73 43.76
N GLN A 344 -86.95 -36.17 43.04
CA GLN A 344 -86.80 -36.60 41.64
C GLN A 344 -86.88 -35.43 40.63
N VAL A 345 -87.73 -34.42 40.85
CA VAL A 345 -87.98 -33.35 39.87
C VAL A 345 -87.10 -32.11 40.12
N ALA A 346 -86.83 -31.72 41.37
CA ALA A 346 -85.94 -30.58 41.63
C ALA A 346 -84.46 -30.95 41.41
N GLY A 347 -84.06 -32.18 41.76
CA GLY A 347 -82.67 -32.64 41.67
C GLY A 347 -82.08 -32.70 40.25
N GLN A 348 -82.91 -32.69 39.19
CA GLN A 348 -82.42 -32.77 37.81
C GLN A 348 -82.12 -31.41 37.15
N LEU A 349 -82.56 -30.28 37.72
CA LEU A 349 -82.51 -28.97 37.04
C LEU A 349 -81.24 -28.15 37.29
N GLU A 350 -80.51 -28.40 38.39
CA GLU A 350 -79.18 -27.82 38.62
C GLU A 350 -78.07 -28.73 38.07
N VAL A 351 -78.09 -30.02 38.44
CA VAL A 351 -77.10 -31.04 38.03
C VAL A 351 -76.93 -31.11 36.50
N GLY A 352 -78.01 -30.90 35.72
CA GLY A 352 -77.96 -30.88 34.26
C GLY A 352 -77.16 -29.71 33.65
N ARG A 353 -77.04 -28.56 34.34
CA ARG A 353 -76.20 -27.44 33.87
C ARG A 353 -74.72 -27.68 34.17
N ASP A 354 -74.42 -28.13 35.37
CA ASP A 354 -73.02 -28.33 35.78
C ASP A 354 -72.38 -29.53 35.07
N LEU A 355 -73.13 -30.63 34.84
CA LEU A 355 -72.63 -31.73 34.00
C LEU A 355 -72.35 -31.29 32.55
N GLY A 356 -73.23 -30.49 31.94
CA GLY A 356 -73.00 -29.97 30.59
C GLY A 356 -71.78 -29.04 30.51
N ARG A 357 -71.49 -28.30 31.60
CA ARG A 357 -70.31 -27.44 31.71
C ARG A 357 -69.02 -28.24 31.99
N LEU A 358 -69.11 -29.31 32.76
CA LEU A 358 -67.99 -30.24 33.03
C LEU A 358 -67.61 -31.06 31.79
N ASP A 359 -68.58 -31.58 31.03
CA ASP A 359 -68.34 -32.29 29.77
C ASP A 359 -67.75 -31.34 28.71
N GLY A 360 -68.23 -30.09 28.65
CA GLY A 360 -67.61 -29.03 27.85
C GLY A 360 -66.15 -28.73 28.26
N MET A 361 -65.86 -28.67 29.57
CA MET A 361 -64.50 -28.49 30.08
C MET A 361 -63.60 -29.70 29.83
N SER A 362 -64.10 -30.94 29.94
CA SER A 362 -63.32 -32.15 29.65
C SER A 362 -62.82 -32.12 28.22
N ARG A 363 -63.73 -31.91 27.25
CA ARG A 363 -63.38 -31.85 25.82
C ARG A 363 -62.40 -30.73 25.48
N GLU A 364 -62.38 -29.64 26.26
CA GLU A 364 -61.40 -28.57 26.09
C GLU A 364 -60.04 -28.92 26.71
N VAL A 365 -60.02 -29.64 27.85
CA VAL A 365 -58.80 -30.24 28.41
C VAL A 365 -58.23 -31.29 27.45
N ASP A 366 -59.06 -32.16 26.88
CA ASP A 366 -58.65 -33.18 25.90
C ASP A 366 -58.02 -32.52 24.66
N ARG A 367 -58.65 -31.48 24.10
CA ARG A 367 -58.07 -30.66 23.01
C ARG A 367 -56.74 -30.00 23.40
N LEU A 368 -56.62 -29.50 24.63
CA LEU A 368 -55.38 -28.88 25.10
C LEU A 368 -54.26 -29.92 25.25
N VAL A 369 -54.57 -31.12 25.73
CA VAL A 369 -53.63 -32.26 25.80
C VAL A 369 -53.22 -32.71 24.40
N ASP A 370 -54.16 -32.91 23.48
CA ASP A 370 -53.90 -33.23 22.08
C ASP A 370 -52.99 -32.16 21.44
N SER A 371 -53.32 -30.87 21.63
CA SER A 371 -52.52 -29.76 21.09
C SER A 371 -51.12 -29.68 21.69
N GLN A 372 -50.93 -30.01 22.98
CA GLN A 372 -49.59 -30.14 23.56
C GLN A 372 -48.83 -31.32 22.95
N SER A 373 -49.47 -32.47 22.74
CA SER A 373 -48.82 -33.63 22.12
C SER A 373 -48.38 -33.33 20.67
N GLU A 374 -49.20 -32.60 19.92
CA GLU A 374 -48.87 -32.20 18.54
C GLU A 374 -47.76 -31.14 18.51
N LEU A 375 -47.78 -30.17 19.43
CA LEU A 375 -46.70 -29.19 19.61
C LEU A 375 -45.39 -29.87 20.02
N GLN A 376 -45.43 -30.83 20.94
CA GLN A 376 -44.26 -31.57 21.40
C GLN A 376 -43.67 -32.42 20.27
N ALA A 377 -44.49 -33.15 19.50
CA ALA A 377 -44.03 -33.88 18.32
C ALA A 377 -43.41 -32.97 17.24
N LYS A 378 -43.94 -31.74 17.06
CA LYS A 378 -43.33 -30.71 16.19
C LYS A 378 -41.99 -30.20 16.72
N VAL A 379 -41.86 -30.03 18.04
CA VAL A 379 -40.58 -29.65 18.68
C VAL A 379 -39.55 -30.77 18.55
N ASP A 380 -39.91 -32.02 18.82
CA ASP A 380 -38.99 -33.16 18.76
C ASP A 380 -38.49 -33.43 17.32
N THR A 381 -39.36 -33.28 16.31
CA THR A 381 -38.96 -33.40 14.89
C THR A 381 -38.14 -32.19 14.41
N ALA A 382 -38.40 -30.98 14.89
CA ALA A 382 -37.57 -29.80 14.60
C ALA A 382 -36.19 -29.88 15.28
N LEU A 383 -36.14 -30.36 16.53
CA LEU A 383 -34.89 -30.59 17.27
C LEU A 383 -34.04 -31.68 16.61
N SER A 384 -34.67 -32.79 16.19
CA SER A 384 -33.99 -33.88 15.48
C SER A 384 -33.33 -33.38 14.19
N ARG A 385 -34.08 -32.63 13.35
CA ARG A 385 -33.52 -32.00 12.15
C ARG A 385 -32.37 -31.04 12.48
N SER A 386 -32.54 -30.15 13.47
CA SER A 386 -31.47 -29.22 13.86
C SER A 386 -30.21 -29.91 14.39
N LEU A 387 -30.32 -31.11 14.97
CA LEU A 387 -29.16 -31.92 15.37
C LEU A 387 -28.50 -32.61 14.17
N GLU A 388 -29.27 -32.96 13.15
CA GLU A 388 -28.81 -33.56 11.89
C GLU A 388 -28.09 -32.51 11.02
N ASP A 389 -28.71 -31.34 10.82
CA ASP A 389 -28.12 -30.16 10.16
C ASP A 389 -26.77 -29.78 10.80
N LYS A 390 -26.70 -29.80 12.14
CA LYS A 390 -25.47 -29.49 12.90
C LYS A 390 -24.38 -30.53 12.70
N ARG A 391 -24.72 -31.82 12.57
CA ARG A 391 -23.74 -32.88 12.28
C ARG A 391 -23.17 -32.72 10.88
N GLU A 392 -24.03 -32.50 9.88
CA GLU A 392 -23.60 -32.28 8.49
C GLU A 392 -22.73 -31.01 8.38
N LEU A 393 -23.05 -29.95 9.13
CA LEU A 393 -22.26 -28.71 9.15
C LEU A 393 -20.91 -28.88 9.85
N LEU A 394 -20.82 -29.71 10.91
CA LEU A 394 -19.54 -30.07 11.54
C LEU A 394 -18.68 -30.94 10.61
N GLU A 395 -19.26 -31.93 9.94
CA GLU A 395 -18.53 -32.77 8.97
C GLU A 395 -17.98 -31.94 7.80
N LYS A 396 -18.77 -30.99 7.29
CA LYS A 396 -18.32 -30.01 6.29
C LYS A 396 -17.20 -29.10 6.82
N LEU A 397 -17.26 -28.69 8.10
CA LEU A 397 -16.22 -27.87 8.72
C LEU A 397 -14.90 -28.63 8.85
N ASP A 398 -14.94 -29.87 9.33
CA ASP A 398 -13.76 -30.75 9.45
C ASP A 398 -13.15 -31.04 8.08
N ALA A 399 -13.97 -31.31 7.05
CA ALA A 399 -13.50 -31.49 5.68
C ALA A 399 -12.80 -30.24 5.11
N VAL A 400 -13.35 -29.04 5.36
CA VAL A 400 -12.74 -27.76 4.97
C VAL A 400 -11.45 -27.50 5.74
N GLN A 401 -11.40 -27.79 7.05
CA GLN A 401 -10.19 -27.66 7.86
C GLN A 401 -9.09 -28.62 7.39
N ALA A 402 -9.41 -29.87 7.05
CA ALA A 402 -8.47 -30.83 6.50
C ALA A 402 -7.91 -30.38 5.14
N ALA A 403 -8.77 -29.90 4.24
CA ALA A 403 -8.37 -29.36 2.94
C ALA A 403 -7.47 -28.12 3.08
N LEU A 404 -7.79 -27.22 4.03
CA LEU A 404 -6.97 -26.04 4.31
C LEU A 404 -5.58 -26.41 4.85
N HIS A 405 -5.49 -27.32 5.81
CA HIS A 405 -4.20 -27.80 6.32
C HIS A 405 -3.36 -28.49 5.24
N ALA A 406 -3.99 -29.31 4.38
CA ALA A 406 -3.31 -29.93 3.25
C ALA A 406 -2.77 -28.88 2.26
N ARG A 407 -3.54 -27.81 1.98
CA ARG A 407 -3.10 -26.73 1.09
C ARG A 407 -1.99 -25.87 1.70
N LEU A 408 -2.08 -25.54 3.00
CA LEU A 408 -1.03 -24.83 3.73
C LEU A 408 0.27 -25.63 3.77
N LYS A 409 0.20 -26.95 4.01
CA LYS A 409 1.38 -27.81 3.95
C LYS A 409 1.99 -27.83 2.54
N ALA A 410 1.19 -28.03 1.50
CA ALA A 410 1.69 -28.06 0.12
C ALA A 410 2.41 -26.74 -0.26
N LEU A 411 1.89 -25.59 0.16
CA LEU A 411 2.53 -24.29 -0.04
C LEU A 411 3.83 -24.12 0.76
N ALA A 412 3.91 -24.68 1.97
CA ALA A 412 5.14 -24.68 2.77
C ALA A 412 6.22 -25.59 2.17
N ASP A 413 5.84 -26.78 1.70
CA ASP A 413 6.74 -27.71 1.01
C ASP A 413 7.24 -27.11 -0.32
N GLU A 414 6.37 -26.40 -1.07
CA GLU A 414 6.70 -25.65 -2.29
C GLU A 414 7.67 -24.48 -2.02
N GLN A 415 7.43 -23.69 -0.97
CA GLN A 415 8.34 -22.60 -0.56
C GLN A 415 9.70 -23.12 -0.09
N ALA A 416 9.74 -24.24 0.65
CA ALA A 416 10.99 -24.86 1.08
C ALA A 416 11.83 -25.33 -0.13
N GLY A 417 11.19 -25.91 -1.15
CA GLY A 417 11.85 -26.27 -2.41
C GLY A 417 12.39 -25.05 -3.18
N ALA A 418 11.62 -23.97 -3.26
CA ALA A 418 12.03 -22.73 -3.92
C ALA A 418 13.22 -22.04 -3.21
N ILE A 419 13.24 -22.04 -1.87
CA ILE A 419 14.37 -21.50 -1.08
C ILE A 419 15.63 -22.33 -1.31
N ALA A 420 15.53 -23.67 -1.27
CA ALA A 420 16.68 -24.54 -1.52
C ALA A 420 17.27 -24.34 -2.93
N GLN A 421 16.43 -24.18 -3.96
CA GLN A 421 16.90 -23.85 -5.31
C GLN A 421 17.59 -22.48 -5.36
N GLN A 422 17.07 -21.47 -4.65
CA GLN A 422 17.70 -20.14 -4.60
C GLN A 422 19.06 -20.17 -3.89
N ASP A 423 19.22 -20.95 -2.81
CA ASP A 423 20.50 -21.12 -2.13
C ASP A 423 21.54 -21.84 -3.01
N ASP A 424 21.13 -22.84 -3.80
CA ASP A 424 21.99 -23.49 -4.81
C ASP A 424 22.38 -22.53 -5.94
N GLU A 425 21.44 -21.74 -6.47
CA GLU A 425 21.71 -20.72 -7.49
C GLU A 425 22.69 -19.64 -6.98
N ILE A 426 22.46 -19.12 -5.76
CA ILE A 426 23.36 -18.15 -5.09
C ILE A 426 24.75 -18.75 -4.88
N SER A 427 24.84 -20.01 -4.43
CA SER A 427 26.10 -20.71 -4.21
C SER A 427 26.89 -20.91 -5.52
N SER A 428 26.18 -21.26 -6.61
CA SER A 428 26.80 -21.37 -7.94
C SER A 428 27.34 -20.02 -8.45
N LEU A 429 26.56 -18.94 -8.25
CA LEU A 429 26.94 -17.59 -8.67
C LEU A 429 28.14 -17.07 -7.85
N ALA A 430 28.17 -17.34 -6.55
CA ALA A 430 29.33 -17.03 -5.69
C ALA A 430 30.60 -17.76 -6.16
N GLY A 431 30.47 -19.04 -6.57
CA GLY A 431 31.57 -19.81 -7.16
C GLY A 431 32.10 -19.20 -8.46
N VAL A 432 31.20 -18.78 -9.37
CA VAL A 432 31.57 -18.09 -10.62
C VAL A 432 32.28 -16.76 -10.32
N VAL A 433 31.73 -15.94 -9.43
CA VAL A 433 32.32 -14.64 -9.04
C VAL A 433 33.71 -14.83 -8.41
N ALA A 434 33.92 -15.87 -7.60
CA ALA A 434 35.24 -16.20 -7.05
C ALA A 434 36.25 -16.59 -8.14
N ALA A 435 35.84 -17.41 -9.12
CA ALA A 435 36.67 -17.81 -10.25
C ALA A 435 37.05 -16.60 -11.14
N THR A 436 36.07 -15.73 -11.48
CA THR A 436 36.32 -14.50 -12.24
C THR A 436 37.24 -13.54 -11.48
N ARG A 437 37.08 -13.40 -10.15
CA ARG A 437 37.96 -12.56 -9.32
C ARG A 437 39.41 -13.06 -9.31
N SER A 438 39.61 -14.38 -9.30
CA SER A 438 40.94 -15.00 -9.41
C SER A 438 41.61 -14.67 -10.76
N GLN A 439 40.86 -14.81 -11.86
CA GLN A 439 41.36 -14.48 -13.21
C GLN A 439 41.68 -12.98 -13.36
N ILE A 440 40.86 -12.09 -12.81
CA ILE A 440 41.11 -10.63 -12.83
C ILE A 440 42.37 -10.27 -12.01
N GLY A 441 42.61 -10.94 -10.88
CA GLY A 441 43.82 -10.74 -10.08
C GLY A 441 45.10 -11.00 -10.88
N ALA A 442 45.19 -12.18 -11.50
CA ALA A 442 46.34 -12.55 -12.33
C ALA A 442 46.56 -11.55 -13.49
N VAL A 443 45.50 -11.13 -14.19
CA VAL A 443 45.61 -10.15 -15.29
C VAL A 443 46.05 -8.75 -14.81
N HIS A 444 45.71 -8.37 -13.58
CA HIS A 444 46.12 -7.08 -13.00
C HIS A 444 47.61 -7.05 -12.63
N GLU A 445 48.10 -8.11 -11.98
CA GLU A 445 49.53 -8.28 -11.66
C GLU A 445 50.38 -8.29 -12.94
N ASP A 446 49.92 -9.03 -13.95
CA ASP A 446 50.53 -9.16 -15.28
C ASP A 446 50.54 -7.81 -16.07
N TRP A 447 49.59 -6.90 -15.81
CA TRP A 447 49.62 -5.54 -16.34
C TRP A 447 50.61 -4.64 -15.57
N LEU A 448 50.59 -4.68 -14.23
CA LEU A 448 51.48 -3.89 -13.38
C LEU A 448 52.97 -4.20 -13.65
N LEU A 449 53.33 -5.46 -13.90
CA LEU A 449 54.70 -5.85 -14.24
C LEU A 449 55.15 -5.28 -15.60
N ARG A 450 54.26 -5.20 -16.59
CA ARG A 450 54.54 -4.58 -17.90
C ARG A 450 54.72 -3.06 -17.80
N GLU A 451 53.90 -2.40 -16.97
CA GLU A 451 54.02 -0.97 -16.69
C GLU A 451 55.36 -0.65 -16.02
N VAL A 452 55.78 -1.44 -15.03
CA VAL A 452 57.12 -1.32 -14.42
C VAL A 452 58.21 -1.49 -15.48
N ALA A 453 58.17 -2.54 -16.30
CA ALA A 453 59.17 -2.78 -17.33
C ALA A 453 59.25 -1.61 -18.34
N HIS A 454 58.14 -0.96 -18.67
CA HIS A 454 58.11 0.24 -19.50
C HIS A 454 58.79 1.44 -18.83
N LEU A 455 58.53 1.68 -17.54
CA LEU A 455 59.15 2.75 -16.77
C LEU A 455 60.67 2.57 -16.62
N LEU A 456 61.15 1.34 -16.42
CA LEU A 456 62.59 1.04 -16.39
C LEU A 456 63.26 1.29 -17.75
N LEU A 457 62.61 0.88 -18.85
CA LEU A 457 63.09 1.18 -20.20
C LEU A 457 63.14 2.69 -20.48
N LEU A 458 62.11 3.43 -20.05
CA LEU A 458 62.04 4.88 -20.19
C LEU A 458 63.17 5.58 -19.38
N ALA A 459 63.43 5.16 -18.14
CA ALA A 459 64.52 5.68 -17.33
C ALA A 459 65.88 5.49 -18.02
N ASN A 460 66.15 4.27 -18.48
CA ASN A 460 67.39 3.94 -19.19
C ASN A 460 67.56 4.74 -20.50
N GLN A 461 66.46 4.95 -21.26
CA GLN A 461 66.47 5.81 -22.45
C GLN A 461 66.80 7.28 -22.10
N ARG A 462 66.26 7.82 -21.01
CA ARG A 462 66.52 9.20 -20.58
C ARG A 462 67.97 9.40 -20.15
N LEU A 463 68.55 8.46 -19.40
CA LEU A 463 69.98 8.45 -19.06
C LEU A 463 70.85 8.36 -20.32
N THR A 464 70.64 7.32 -21.14
CA THR A 464 71.56 6.94 -22.22
C THR A 464 71.50 7.88 -23.43
N LEU A 465 70.32 8.43 -23.77
CA LEU A 465 70.14 9.24 -24.99
C LEU A 465 70.18 10.75 -24.75
N LEU A 466 69.92 11.20 -23.52
CA LEU A 466 69.76 12.64 -23.21
C LEU A 466 70.59 13.10 -22.00
N GLY A 467 71.15 12.19 -21.18
CA GLY A 467 71.79 12.55 -19.91
C GLY A 467 70.82 13.12 -18.87
N ASP A 468 69.51 12.87 -19.05
CA ASP A 468 68.45 13.49 -18.25
C ASP A 468 68.23 12.69 -16.94
N ILE A 469 69.07 13.01 -15.95
CA ILE A 469 69.08 12.40 -14.62
C ILE A 469 67.74 12.64 -13.90
N ASP A 470 67.15 13.83 -14.05
CA ASP A 470 65.93 14.28 -13.37
C ASP A 470 64.70 13.47 -13.83
N LEU A 471 64.50 13.31 -15.14
CA LEU A 471 63.42 12.47 -15.68
C LEU A 471 63.68 10.97 -15.45
N ALA A 472 64.94 10.53 -15.47
CA ALA A 472 65.28 9.14 -15.15
C ALA A 472 64.93 8.77 -13.70
N LYS A 473 65.34 9.60 -12.72
CA LYS A 473 64.99 9.42 -11.30
C LYS A 473 63.47 9.34 -11.12
N ARG A 474 62.71 10.25 -11.74
CA ARG A 474 61.24 10.25 -11.66
C ARG A 474 60.61 8.96 -12.19
N ALA A 475 61.14 8.41 -13.28
CA ALA A 475 60.68 7.14 -13.84
C ALA A 475 61.02 5.94 -12.94
N LEU A 476 62.21 5.91 -12.33
CA LEU A 476 62.61 4.86 -11.38
C LEU A 476 61.81 4.93 -10.07
N THR A 477 61.55 6.12 -9.53
CA THR A 477 60.68 6.30 -8.35
C THR A 477 59.26 5.80 -8.63
N LEU A 478 58.69 6.13 -9.79
CA LEU A 478 57.38 5.64 -10.18
C LEU A 478 57.36 4.11 -10.36
N ALA A 479 58.46 3.50 -10.82
CA ALA A 479 58.62 2.05 -10.87
C ALA A 479 58.66 1.41 -9.46
N ASP A 480 59.39 1.99 -8.49
CA ASP A 480 59.36 1.50 -7.10
C ASP A 480 57.97 1.63 -6.47
N ASP A 481 57.27 2.75 -6.69
CA ASP A 481 55.89 2.94 -6.19
C ASP A 481 54.88 1.96 -6.80
N ARG A 482 55.07 1.52 -8.05
CA ARG A 482 54.28 0.41 -8.63
C ARG A 482 54.67 -0.94 -8.02
N LEU A 483 55.96 -1.19 -7.78
CA LEU A 483 56.43 -2.43 -7.17
C LEU A 483 56.04 -2.58 -5.69
N ARG A 484 55.79 -1.48 -4.96
CA ARG A 484 55.23 -1.49 -3.59
C ARG A 484 53.84 -2.13 -3.48
N ALA A 485 53.10 -2.26 -4.59
CA ALA A 485 51.78 -2.89 -4.61
C ALA A 485 51.82 -4.44 -4.60
N PHE A 486 52.99 -5.05 -4.86
CA PHE A 486 53.14 -6.50 -4.91
C PHE A 486 53.56 -7.07 -3.55
N ALA A 487 53.02 -8.25 -3.21
CA ALA A 487 53.31 -8.98 -1.98
C ALA A 487 54.29 -10.17 -2.17
N ASP A 488 54.91 -10.30 -3.34
CA ASP A 488 55.83 -11.40 -3.69
C ASP A 488 57.26 -11.14 -3.17
N PRO A 489 57.87 -12.08 -2.40
CA PRO A 489 59.27 -11.99 -1.97
C PRO A 489 60.30 -11.75 -3.08
N GLY A 490 60.05 -12.22 -4.32
CA GLY A 490 60.95 -12.02 -5.46
C GLY A 490 61.09 -10.56 -5.88
N ILE A 491 60.05 -9.75 -5.66
CA ILE A 491 60.07 -8.31 -5.96
C ILE A 491 61.00 -7.53 -5.01
N LEU A 492 61.28 -8.06 -3.82
CA LEU A 492 62.20 -7.45 -2.85
C LEU A 492 63.66 -7.40 -3.33
N GLU A 493 64.03 -8.22 -4.32
CA GLU A 493 65.34 -8.15 -4.97
C GLU A 493 65.39 -6.97 -5.94
N VAL A 494 64.41 -6.88 -6.86
CA VAL A 494 64.29 -5.79 -7.85
C VAL A 494 64.22 -4.42 -7.18
N ARG A 495 63.42 -4.29 -6.11
CA ARG A 495 63.32 -3.05 -5.33
C ARG A 495 64.63 -2.66 -4.62
N ARG A 496 65.48 -3.63 -4.27
CA ARG A 496 66.81 -3.36 -3.69
C ARG A 496 67.77 -2.81 -4.74
N THR A 497 67.77 -3.38 -5.95
CA THR A 497 68.53 -2.87 -7.10
C THR A 497 68.10 -1.45 -7.46
N LEU A 498 66.79 -1.18 -7.54
CA LEU A 498 66.27 0.17 -7.82
C LEU A 498 66.66 1.20 -6.76
N SER A 499 66.64 0.81 -5.49
CA SER A 499 67.11 1.68 -4.40
C SER A 499 68.61 2.00 -4.51
N GLN A 500 69.42 1.04 -4.96
CA GLN A 500 70.86 1.25 -5.24
C GLN A 500 71.09 2.16 -6.46
N GLU A 501 70.35 1.96 -7.56
CA GLU A 501 70.44 2.80 -8.76
C GLU A 501 70.02 4.25 -8.48
N LEU A 502 68.90 4.45 -7.77
CA LEU A 502 68.44 5.79 -7.38
C LEU A 502 69.48 6.49 -6.48
N SER A 503 70.03 5.76 -5.50
CA SER A 503 71.11 6.26 -4.62
C SER A 503 72.40 6.60 -5.36
N ALA A 504 72.68 5.95 -6.50
CA ALA A 504 73.83 6.28 -7.36
C ALA A 504 73.56 7.55 -8.20
N LEU A 505 72.35 7.69 -8.75
CA LEU A 505 71.93 8.90 -9.46
C LEU A 505 71.87 10.13 -8.54
N ASP A 506 71.55 9.96 -7.25
CA ASP A 506 71.59 11.04 -6.24
C ASP A 506 73.01 11.54 -5.93
N GLN A 507 74.05 10.73 -6.15
CA GLN A 507 75.44 11.17 -5.98
C GLN A 507 75.93 12.00 -7.18
N LEU A 508 75.42 11.73 -8.38
CA LEU A 508 75.81 12.43 -9.62
C LEU A 508 75.28 13.86 -9.72
N ASP A 509 74.15 14.17 -9.06
CA ASP A 509 73.52 15.50 -9.05
C ASP A 509 74.30 16.58 -8.26
N SER A 510 75.46 16.22 -7.68
CA SER A 510 76.27 17.10 -6.83
C SER A 510 77.11 18.15 -7.59
N THR A 511 77.00 18.23 -8.92
CA THR A 511 77.73 19.23 -9.73
C THR A 511 76.98 20.56 -9.75
N ASP A 512 77.38 21.49 -8.87
CA ASP A 512 76.77 22.83 -8.80
C ASP A 512 77.06 23.68 -10.06
N LEU A 513 76.19 23.54 -11.07
CA LEU A 513 76.19 24.37 -12.28
C LEU A 513 75.96 25.87 -11.96
N SER A 514 75.28 26.20 -10.87
CA SER A 514 74.99 27.61 -10.51
C SER A 514 76.22 28.28 -9.91
N GLY A 515 76.89 27.62 -8.96
CA GLY A 515 78.15 28.07 -8.37
C GLY A 515 79.30 28.10 -9.38
N THR A 516 79.40 27.12 -10.28
CA THR A 516 80.40 27.14 -11.37
C THR A 516 80.11 28.23 -12.40
N ALA A 517 78.84 28.49 -12.76
CA ALA A 517 78.48 29.63 -13.60
C ALA A 517 78.76 30.99 -12.91
N LEU A 518 78.53 31.10 -11.59
CA LEU A 518 78.89 32.27 -10.78
C LEU A 518 80.41 32.48 -10.70
N ALA A 519 81.19 31.41 -10.57
CA ALA A 519 82.66 31.45 -10.56
C ALA A 519 83.23 31.83 -11.94
N LEU A 520 82.68 31.29 -13.04
CA LEU A 520 83.02 31.72 -14.39
C LEU A 520 82.64 33.19 -14.62
N GLY A 521 81.46 33.60 -14.16
CA GLY A 521 80.98 34.98 -14.26
C GLY A 521 81.78 35.99 -13.42
N SER A 522 82.42 35.56 -12.33
CA SER A 522 83.38 36.40 -11.59
C SER A 522 84.75 36.42 -12.27
N LEU A 523 85.27 35.28 -12.72
CA LEU A 523 86.54 35.17 -13.47
C LEU A 523 86.54 36.03 -14.74
N VAL A 524 85.45 36.05 -15.52
CA VAL A 524 85.33 36.90 -16.72
C VAL A 524 85.45 38.38 -16.38
N ARG A 525 84.88 38.84 -15.25
CA ARG A 525 85.03 40.23 -14.77
C ARG A 525 86.46 40.52 -14.31
N THR A 526 87.12 39.56 -13.66
CA THR A 526 88.53 39.70 -13.26
C THR A 526 89.46 39.78 -14.48
N VAL A 527 89.24 38.95 -15.50
CA VAL A 527 90.03 38.98 -16.76
C VAL A 527 89.87 40.31 -17.49
N ALA A 528 88.67 40.90 -17.50
CA ALA A 528 88.42 42.23 -18.06
C ALA A 528 89.11 43.38 -17.29
N ALA A 529 89.66 43.12 -16.10
CA ALA A 529 90.41 44.07 -15.27
C ALA A 529 91.93 43.77 -15.20
N LEU A 530 92.43 42.77 -15.95
CA LEU A 530 93.86 42.52 -16.08
C LEU A 530 94.47 43.47 -17.13
N PRO A 531 95.60 44.14 -16.86
CA PRO A 531 96.26 45.00 -17.83
C PRO A 531 96.78 44.18 -19.01
N LEU A 532 96.62 44.68 -20.24
CA LEU A 532 97.15 44.01 -21.42
C LEU A 532 98.66 44.27 -21.53
N ASN A 533 99.40 43.29 -22.06
CA ASN A 533 100.84 43.41 -22.25
C ASN A 533 101.15 44.47 -23.33
N GLY A 534 101.44 45.70 -22.89
CA GLY A 534 101.60 46.89 -23.73
C GLY A 534 100.87 48.15 -23.22
N ASP A 535 99.94 48.03 -22.26
CA ASP A 535 99.22 49.20 -21.71
C ASP A 535 100.12 50.19 -20.93
N GLY A 536 101.35 49.80 -20.60
CA GLY A 536 102.36 50.69 -19.99
C GLY A 536 103.11 51.60 -20.97
N ASP A 537 103.00 51.37 -22.29
CA ASP A 537 103.66 52.16 -23.35
C ASP A 537 102.68 53.11 -24.08
N ARG A 538 101.48 53.33 -23.52
CA ARG A 538 100.52 54.32 -24.01
C ARG A 538 100.82 55.70 -23.41
N PRO A 539 101.17 56.73 -24.19
CA PRO A 539 101.08 58.11 -23.73
C PRO A 539 99.61 58.54 -23.59
N ASP A 540 99.34 59.43 -22.64
CA ASP A 540 98.02 60.01 -22.33
C ASP A 540 97.41 60.86 -23.48
#